data_AF-R5IW67-F1
#
_entry.id   AF-R5IW67-F1
#
_cell.length_a   1.000
_cell.length_b   1.000
_cell.length_c   1.000
_cell.angle_alpha   90.00
_cell.angle_beta   90.00
_cell.angle_gamma   90.00
#
_symmetry.space_group_name_H-M   'P 1'
#
loop_
_entity.id
_entity.type
_entity.pdbx_description
1 polymer ?
#
loop_
_entity_poly.entity_id
_entity_poly.type
_entity_poly.pdbx_seq_one_letter_code
_entity_poly.pdbx_strand_id
1 'polypeptide(L)'
;MQFTVGWNEESTGRCVFQQIRDMDDLIGLLPRLFTAKATTGVSGASLLLQEVPAGSWSHLIYVSGEQQVETEQLSSIGLLTALVCGEQFNEKDYAAQLSELEL
;
A
#
# COMPACT_ATOMS: atom_id res chain seq x y z
N MET A 1 18.01 2.31 -6.37
CA MET A 1 17.38 1.16 -5.71
C MET A 1 16.08 0.88 -6.45
N GLN A 2 15.69 -0.39 -6.58
CA GLN A 2 14.51 -0.79 -7.33
C GLN A 2 13.53 -1.46 -6.38
N PHE A 3 12.29 -0.98 -6.35
CA PHE A 3 11.23 -1.54 -5.53
C PHE A 3 9.93 -1.57 -6.32
N THR A 4 8.99 -2.41 -5.90
CA THR A 4 7.67 -2.54 -6.52
C THR A 4 6.66 -1.84 -5.63
N VAL A 5 5.83 -0.99 -6.23
CA VAL A 5 4.68 -0.38 -5.57
C VAL A 5 3.42 -1.13 -5.99
N GLY A 6 2.62 -1.54 -5.01
CA GLY A 6 1.33 -2.18 -5.23
C GLY A 6 0.20 -1.32 -4.68
N TRP A 7 -0.92 -1.19 -5.41
CA TRP A 7 -2.13 -0.53 -4.90
C TRP A 7 -3.38 -1.23 -5.41
N ASN A 8 -4.50 -1.02 -4.71
CA ASN A 8 -5.79 -1.53 -5.16
C ASN A 8 -6.41 -0.53 -6.13
N GLU A 9 -6.70 -0.98 -7.34
CA GLU A 9 -7.33 -0.14 -8.34
C GLU A 9 -8.85 -0.24 -8.25
N GLU A 10 -9.49 0.85 -7.83
CA GLU A 10 -10.94 0.92 -7.60
C GLU A 10 -11.75 0.46 -8.83
N SER A 11 -11.30 0.84 -10.03
CA SER A 11 -12.01 0.53 -11.29
C SER A 11 -12.01 -0.95 -11.66
N THR A 12 -11.05 -1.74 -11.16
CA THR A 12 -10.91 -3.16 -11.51
C THR A 12 -11.08 -4.10 -10.32
N GLY A 13 -11.02 -3.58 -9.09
CA GLY A 13 -11.08 -4.39 -7.86
C GLY A 13 -9.90 -5.34 -7.72
N ARG A 14 -8.74 -5.02 -8.31
CA ARG A 14 -7.52 -5.83 -8.26
C ARG A 14 -6.33 -5.05 -7.74
N CYS A 15 -5.34 -5.77 -7.21
CA CYS A 15 -4.02 -5.20 -6.95
C CYS A 15 -3.28 -4.98 -8.27
N VAL A 16 -2.76 -3.77 -8.46
CA VAL A 16 -1.86 -3.43 -9.56
C VAL A 16 -0.47 -3.25 -8.98
N PHE A 17 0.53 -3.80 -9.66
CA PHE A 17 1.93 -3.73 -9.27
C PHE A 17 2.74 -3.01 -10.33
N GLN A 18 3.60 -2.08 -9.90
CA GLN A 18 4.50 -1.37 -10.78
C GLN A 18 5.89 -1.26 -10.17
N GLN A 19 6.88 -1.61 -10.99
CA GLN A 19 8.29 -1.51 -10.64
C GLN A 19 8.76 -0.06 -10.81
N ILE A 20 9.32 0.50 -9.73
CA ILE A 20 9.88 1.84 -9.68
C ILE A 20 11.38 1.76 -9.94
N ARG A 21 11.85 2.46 -10.96
CA ARG A 21 13.27 2.48 -11.34
C ARG A 21 14.02 3.67 -10.74
N ASP A 22 13.32 4.79 -10.59
CA ASP A 22 13.84 6.05 -10.07
C ASP A 22 12.71 6.87 -9.40
N MET A 23 13.05 8.05 -8.89
CA MET A 23 12.12 8.90 -8.16
C MET A 23 11.06 9.55 -9.07
N ASP A 24 11.38 9.82 -10.33
CA ASP A 24 10.43 10.40 -11.28
C ASP A 24 9.30 9.41 -11.60
N ASP A 25 9.63 8.12 -11.75
CA ASP A 25 8.64 7.03 -11.86
C ASP A 25 7.66 7.02 -10.67
N LEU A 26 8.17 7.24 -9.44
CA LEU A 26 7.32 7.31 -8.24
C LEU A 26 6.43 8.57 -8.24
N ILE A 27 7.01 9.74 -8.55
CA ILE A 27 6.28 11.02 -8.58
C ILE A 27 5.13 10.95 -9.59
N GLY A 28 5.35 10.34 -10.74
CA GLY A 28 4.32 10.12 -11.75
C GLY A 28 3.14 9.25 -11.28
N LEU A 29 3.35 8.41 -10.26
CA LEU A 29 2.32 7.52 -9.71
C LEU A 29 1.60 8.08 -8.48
N LEU A 30 2.17 9.07 -7.78
CA LEU A 30 1.58 9.66 -6.58
C LEU A 30 0.10 10.04 -6.77
N PRO A 31 -0.32 10.73 -7.85
CA PRO A 31 -1.73 11.06 -8.03
C PRO A 31 -2.65 9.84 -8.03
N ARG A 32 -2.19 8.73 -8.64
CA ARG A 32 -2.96 7.48 -8.71
C ARG A 32 -3.00 6.76 -7.37
N LEU A 33 -1.88 6.73 -6.65
CA LEU A 33 -1.78 6.14 -5.31
C LEU A 33 -2.69 6.86 -4.31
N PHE A 34 -2.80 8.19 -4.37
CA PHE A 34 -3.70 8.96 -3.52
C PHE A 34 -5.18 8.73 -3.84
N THR A 35 -5.50 8.31 -5.07
CA THR A 35 -6.87 7.93 -5.44
C THR A 35 -7.18 6.45 -5.22
N ALA A 36 -6.20 5.65 -4.78
CA ALA A 36 -6.43 4.23 -4.54
C ALA A 36 -7.38 4.06 -3.35
N LYS A 37 -8.51 3.41 -3.60
CA LYS A 37 -9.51 3.11 -2.57
C LYS A 37 -9.75 1.62 -2.49
N ALA A 38 -10.09 1.15 -1.30
CA ALA A 38 -10.65 -0.19 -1.15
C ALA A 38 -12.01 -0.22 -1.85
N THR A 39 -12.14 -1.07 -2.87
CA THR A 39 -13.45 -1.39 -3.48
C THR A 39 -14.35 -2.06 -2.43
N THR A 40 -15.66 -1.87 -2.54
CA THR A 40 -16.67 -2.37 -1.61
C THR A 40 -16.57 -3.88 -1.37
N GLY A 41 -16.12 -4.27 -0.17
CA GLY A 41 -16.33 -5.59 0.43
C GLY A 41 -15.10 -6.47 0.64
N VAL A 42 -13.95 -6.17 0.02
CA VAL A 42 -12.73 -6.98 0.17
C VAL A 42 -11.57 -6.08 0.58
N SER A 43 -10.85 -6.49 1.64
CA SER A 43 -9.70 -5.74 2.15
C SER A 43 -8.52 -5.77 1.15
N GLY A 44 -7.69 -4.73 1.18
CA GLY A 44 -6.48 -4.69 0.36
C GLY A 44 -5.49 -5.81 0.66
N ALA A 45 -5.39 -6.21 1.93
CA ALA A 45 -4.60 -7.37 2.35
C ALA A 45 -5.11 -8.68 1.71
N SER A 46 -6.42 -8.89 1.69
CA SER A 46 -7.03 -10.06 1.04
C SER A 46 -6.74 -10.11 -0.46
N LEU A 47 -6.82 -8.98 -1.16
CA LEU A 47 -6.47 -8.92 -2.59
C LEU A 47 -4.99 -9.22 -2.82
N LEU A 48 -4.11 -8.69 -1.97
CA LEU A 48 -2.67 -8.89 -2.08
C LEU A 48 -2.29 -10.37 -1.91
N LEU A 49 -2.90 -11.07 -0.96
CA LEU A 49 -2.68 -12.51 -0.71
C LEU A 49 -3.13 -13.40 -1.88
N GLN A 50 -4.09 -12.95 -2.69
CA GLN A 50 -4.58 -13.69 -3.86
C GLN A 50 -3.62 -13.55 -5.06
N GLU A 51 -2.95 -12.40 -5.17
CA GLU A 51 -2.10 -12.07 -6.32
C GLU A 51 -0.62 -12.41 -6.08
N VAL A 52 -0.14 -12.39 -4.82
CA VAL A 52 1.27 -12.56 -4.50
C VAL A 52 1.52 -13.86 -3.72
N PRO A 53 2.31 -14.79 -4.27
CA PRO A 53 2.69 -16.03 -3.58
C PRO A 53 3.50 -15.77 -2.31
N ALA A 54 3.42 -16.72 -1.36
CA ALA A 54 4.23 -16.70 -0.16
C ALA A 54 5.75 -16.70 -0.48
N GLY A 55 6.52 -15.92 0.28
CA GLY A 55 7.96 -15.78 0.10
C GLY A 55 8.40 -15.07 -1.19
N SER A 56 7.48 -14.42 -1.92
CA SER A 56 7.82 -13.73 -3.16
C SER A 56 8.73 -12.53 -2.90
N TRP A 57 8.59 -11.85 -1.77
CA TRP A 57 9.28 -10.59 -1.48
C TRP A 57 10.14 -10.71 -0.22
N SER A 58 11.29 -10.03 -0.22
CA SER A 58 12.17 -9.99 0.95
C SER A 58 11.61 -9.10 2.06
N HIS A 59 11.01 -7.97 1.69
CA HIS A 59 10.39 -7.00 2.60
C HIS A 59 9.15 -6.40 1.95
N LEU A 60 8.08 -6.26 2.72
CA LEU A 60 6.77 -5.76 2.32
C LEU A 60 6.40 -4.59 3.24
N ILE A 61 6.20 -3.43 2.66
CA ILE A 61 5.64 -2.26 3.36
C ILE A 61 4.17 -2.18 2.99
N TYR A 62 3.30 -2.40 3.98
CA TYR A 62 1.86 -2.33 3.80
C TYR A 62 1.32 -1.07 4.46
N VAL A 63 0.73 -0.17 3.67
CA VAL A 63 0.14 1.08 4.17
C VAL A 63 -1.37 1.00 4.04
N SER A 64 -2.10 1.24 5.12
CA SER A 64 -3.56 1.13 5.15
C SER A 64 -4.17 2.19 6.06
N GLY A 65 -5.39 2.63 5.76
CA GLY A 65 -6.17 3.51 6.64
C GLY A 65 -6.68 2.77 7.90
N GLU A 66 -6.91 1.47 7.81
CA GLU A 66 -7.44 0.65 8.91
C GLU A 66 -6.72 -0.69 9.05
N GLN A 67 -6.67 -1.22 10.28
CA GLN A 67 -6.07 -2.52 10.56
C GLN A 67 -7.08 -3.63 10.26
N GLN A 68 -6.77 -4.48 9.28
CA GLN A 68 -7.60 -5.62 8.88
C GLN A 68 -7.04 -6.92 9.45
N VAL A 69 -7.88 -7.91 9.75
CA VAL A 69 -7.46 -9.23 10.28
C VAL A 69 -6.47 -9.92 9.34
N GLU A 70 -6.69 -9.80 8.04
CA GLU A 70 -5.86 -10.42 6.99
C GLU A 70 -4.46 -9.80 6.89
N THR A 71 -4.23 -8.64 7.53
CA THR A 71 -2.91 -7.97 7.55
C THR A 71 -1.85 -8.86 8.19
N GLU A 72 -2.21 -9.65 9.21
CA GLU A 72 -1.27 -10.56 9.88
C GLU A 72 -0.76 -11.66 8.93
N GLN A 73 -1.59 -12.07 7.97
CA GLN A 73 -1.26 -13.10 6.98
C GLN A 73 -0.30 -12.60 5.90
N LEU A 74 -0.14 -11.28 5.74
CA LEU A 74 0.83 -10.69 4.79
C LEU A 74 2.28 -11.02 5.14
N SER A 75 2.56 -11.39 6.39
CA SER A 75 3.86 -11.91 6.80
C SER A 75 4.28 -13.18 6.06
N SER A 76 3.33 -13.89 5.43
CA SER A 76 3.62 -15.04 4.56
C SER A 76 4.27 -14.64 3.23
N ILE A 77 4.06 -13.41 2.74
CA ILE A 77 4.62 -12.91 1.47
C ILE A 77 6.09 -12.51 1.64
N GLY A 78 6.44 -11.95 2.81
CA GLY A 78 7.78 -11.45 3.13
C GLY A 78 7.84 -10.83 4.53
N LEU A 79 8.98 -10.25 4.91
CA LEU A 79 9.08 -9.49 6.15
C LEU A 79 8.07 -8.32 6.09
N LEU A 80 7.11 -8.27 6.99
CA LEU A 80 6.05 -7.26 6.98
C LEU A 80 6.41 -6.07 7.85
N THR A 81 6.32 -4.87 7.27
CA THR A 81 6.22 -3.61 8.01
C THR A 81 4.89 -2.96 7.66
N ALA A 82 3.94 -3.01 8.60
CA ALA A 82 2.62 -2.43 8.41
C ALA A 82 2.58 -1.01 9.03
N LEU A 83 2.16 -0.03 8.23
CA LEU A 83 1.82 1.31 8.67
C LEU A 83 0.30 1.47 8.56
N VAL A 84 -0.38 1.46 9.71
CA VAL A 84 -1.82 1.71 9.78
C VAL A 84 -2.04 3.14 10.21
N CYS A 85 -2.49 3.98 9.28
CA CYS A 85 -2.56 5.43 9.51
C CYS A 85 -3.80 5.85 10.33
N GLY A 86 -4.79 4.95 10.51
CA GLY A 86 -5.96 5.18 11.35
C GLY A 86 -6.89 6.29 10.85
N GLU A 87 -7.92 6.61 11.64
CA GLU A 87 -8.91 7.68 11.34
C GLU A 87 -8.29 9.09 11.30
N GLN A 88 -7.06 9.25 11.81
CA GLN A 88 -6.36 10.53 11.81
C GLN A 88 -5.67 10.84 10.47
N PHE A 89 -5.52 9.86 9.58
CA PHE A 89 -4.95 10.09 8.26
C PHE A 89 -5.91 10.88 7.37
N ASN A 90 -5.45 12.02 6.88
CA ASN A 90 -6.22 12.86 5.98
C ASN A 90 -5.52 12.90 4.63
N GLU A 91 -6.08 12.22 3.63
CA GLU A 91 -5.58 12.18 2.25
C GLU A 91 -5.43 13.58 1.62
N LYS A 92 -6.17 14.58 2.11
CA LYS A 92 -6.10 15.97 1.64
C LYS A 92 -5.06 16.82 2.38
N ASP A 93 -4.58 16.34 3.53
CA ASP A 93 -3.67 17.07 4.41
C ASP A 93 -2.38 16.30 4.71
N TYR A 94 -2.12 15.23 3.95
CA TYR A 94 -1.00 14.31 4.19
C TYR A 94 0.36 15.05 4.19
N ALA A 95 0.50 16.13 3.41
CA ALA A 95 1.73 16.93 3.37
C ALA A 95 2.00 17.66 4.70
N ALA A 96 0.95 18.16 5.37
CA ALA A 96 1.07 18.74 6.70
C ALA A 96 1.36 17.65 7.74
N GLN A 97 0.65 16.52 7.65
CA GLN A 97 0.82 15.38 8.57
C GLN A 97 2.22 14.75 8.49
N LEU A 98 2.83 14.69 7.30
CA LEU A 98 4.22 14.24 7.12
C LEU A 98 5.25 15.25 7.65
N SER A 99 4.92 16.55 7.65
CA SER A 99 5.80 17.59 8.18
C SER A 99 5.82 17.60 9.73
N GLU A 100 4.77 17.11 10.38
CA GLU A 100 4.74 16.92 11.84
C GLU A 100 5.49 15.66 12.31
N LEU A 101 5.87 14.78 11.38
CA LEU A 101 6.59 13.52 11.61
C LEU A 101 8.12 13.67 11.56
N GLU A 102 8.65 14.91 11.60
CA GLU A 102 10.10 15.15 11.73
C GLU A 102 10.65 14.50 13.00
N LEU A 103 11.35 13.37 12.82
CA LEU A 103 12.12 12.60 13.81
C LEU A 103 13.51 13.20 14.02
#